data_AF-A0A3B8PIJ1-F1
#
_entry.id   AF-A0A3B8PIJ1-F1
#
_cell.length_a   1.000
_cell.length_b   1.000
_cell.length_c   1.000
_cell.angle_alpha   90.00
_cell.angle_beta   90.00
_cell.angle_gamma   90.00
#
_symmetry.space_group_name_H-M   'P 1'
#
loop_
_entity.id
_entity.type
_entity.pdbx_description
1 polymer ?
#
loop_
_entity_poly.entity_id
_entity_poly.type
_entity_poly.pdbx_seq_one_letter_code
_entity_poly.pdbx_strand_id
1 'polypeptide(L)'
;MDRWWALACVPALWLVLAVAGCSDTDPMIKLRRAGAVIEHDDERVKVERVVLSQSATPDQLDEQLKDLARVPRVLMLDLSGTQVQDEQVKQLAALDELQTLDLSDTAVTDEGLKVLASLTSLRKLTLSNTRVTDGGLSEHIPEFPALETLEISRLKEPQRESGVVEGGGVLEKFFSGIKLGIDLAGGANLILEVDQGKLDEQEKKLTADVMSQMATSINKRANPGGNKELTVRPLGTNRIEVIIPKADPQVVEQTKRMMTRLGSLELAILANSQDMKFQDLVRRAQELPDDKTRVITEVAQQDGSTRSRVDGAWLPISEDGRDVQNSTNRLVFKKRPNLQGQPVDHVLVSYEDENLRVTGEHLNNVYQTNDENGRLAVGFRLNYGGANRFSDLTGRNEPDRAAGFYRHLAIILDGEVFSAPTLNERISDSGQISGDFTHEEINELIGVLKAGALEVPLKKEPVSELTISPTLGSDVQKKGVAAIGIASLAVVIFMIGYYRFSGIVAVV
;
A
#
# COMPACT_ATOMS: atom_id res chain seq x y z
N MET A 1 -3.68 82.56 -39.12
CA MET A 1 -2.29 82.09 -38.95
C MET A 1 -2.30 81.13 -37.77
N ASP A 2 -2.06 79.87 -38.07
CA ASP A 2 -2.27 78.68 -37.26
C ASP A 2 -1.44 78.62 -35.97
N ARG A 3 -1.90 77.80 -34.99
CA ARG A 3 -1.08 76.78 -34.29
C ARG A 3 -1.88 75.93 -33.27
N TRP A 4 -1.98 74.64 -33.60
CA TRP A 4 -1.75 73.40 -32.81
C TRP A 4 -2.39 73.15 -31.40
N TRP A 5 -3.36 72.22 -31.41
CA TRP A 5 -3.67 71.02 -30.57
C TRP A 5 -3.76 71.21 -29.03
N ALA A 6 -4.94 71.30 -28.37
CA ALA A 6 -6.02 70.31 -28.12
C ALA A 6 -5.55 69.09 -27.29
N LEU A 7 -6.12 68.69 -26.14
CA LEU A 7 -7.44 68.90 -25.54
C LEU A 7 -7.35 68.96 -24.00
N ALA A 8 -8.13 69.87 -23.43
CA ALA A 8 -8.53 69.87 -22.02
C ALA A 8 -10.06 69.99 -21.98
N CYS A 9 -10.72 69.13 -21.21
CA CYS A 9 -12.06 69.37 -20.67
C CYS A 9 -12.26 68.59 -19.36
N VAL A 10 -12.18 69.36 -18.28
CA VAL A 10 -12.96 69.37 -17.02
C VAL A 10 -14.50 69.18 -17.33
N PRO A 11 -15.49 69.16 -16.40
CA PRO A 11 -15.60 68.96 -14.93
C PRO A 11 -16.79 68.06 -14.46
N ALA A 12 -16.89 67.80 -13.14
CA ALA A 12 -18.11 67.89 -12.30
C ALA A 12 -17.73 67.46 -10.86
N LEU A 13 -17.77 68.28 -9.80
CA LEU A 13 -18.86 69.02 -9.14
C LEU A 13 -19.81 68.14 -8.29
N TRP A 14 -19.57 68.20 -6.96
CA TRP A 14 -20.52 68.28 -5.84
C TRP A 14 -21.27 67.05 -5.27
N LEU A 15 -21.21 67.00 -3.92
CA LEU A 15 -22.06 66.35 -2.91
C LEU A 15 -22.03 64.82 -2.77
N VAL A 16 -21.51 64.34 -1.63
CA VAL A 16 -22.27 63.67 -0.55
C VAL A 16 -21.29 63.10 0.52
N LEU A 17 -21.72 63.17 1.79
CA LEU A 17 -21.27 62.42 2.98
C LEU A 17 -20.06 62.92 3.80
N ALA A 18 -20.40 63.66 4.86
CA ALA A 18 -19.73 63.56 6.15
C ALA A 18 -19.81 62.11 6.68
N VAL A 19 -18.67 61.42 6.73
CA VAL A 19 -18.18 60.48 7.76
C VAL A 19 -16.81 60.01 7.25
N ALA A 20 -15.71 60.62 7.68
CA ALA A 20 -14.36 60.09 7.44
C ALA A 20 -13.36 60.72 8.41
N GLY A 21 -13.55 60.49 9.70
CA GLY A 21 -12.64 60.95 10.74
C GLY A 21 -12.47 59.87 11.79
N CYS A 22 -11.77 58.78 11.43
CA CYS A 22 -11.10 57.75 12.25
C CYS A 22 -11.19 56.40 11.52
N SER A 23 -10.07 55.83 11.05
CA SER A 23 -9.91 54.36 10.88
C SER A 23 -8.56 53.91 10.28
N ASP A 24 -7.43 54.53 10.62
CA ASP A 24 -6.11 54.05 10.11
C ASP A 24 -5.20 53.41 11.18
N THR A 25 -5.62 53.37 12.44
CA THR A 25 -4.85 52.78 13.56
C THR A 25 -5.43 51.48 14.12
N ASP A 26 -6.61 51.03 13.66
CA ASP A 26 -7.24 49.81 14.14
C ASP A 26 -6.73 48.59 13.34
N PRO A 27 -6.02 47.62 13.97
CA PRO A 27 -5.47 46.45 13.28
C PRO A 27 -6.55 45.59 12.62
N MET A 28 -7.78 45.60 13.13
CA MET A 28 -8.88 44.81 12.56
C MET A 28 -9.37 45.39 11.23
N ILE A 29 -9.35 46.71 11.09
CA ILE A 29 -9.71 47.40 9.84
C ILE A 29 -8.63 47.17 8.77
N LYS A 30 -7.35 47.13 9.18
CA LYS A 30 -6.24 46.78 8.30
C LYS A 30 -6.34 45.34 7.78
N LEU A 31 -6.60 44.38 8.66
CA LEU A 31 -6.78 42.98 8.29
C LEU A 31 -7.94 42.79 7.31
N ARG A 32 -9.09 43.45 7.53
CA ARG A 32 -10.23 43.42 6.60
C ARG A 32 -9.93 44.06 5.24
N ARG A 33 -9.21 45.20 5.20
CA ARG A 33 -8.77 45.79 3.91
C ARG A 33 -7.79 44.89 3.17
N ALA A 34 -6.98 44.13 3.90
CA ALA A 34 -6.01 43.19 3.35
C ALA A 34 -6.64 41.83 2.96
N GLY A 35 -7.97 41.72 3.00
CA GLY A 35 -8.71 40.56 2.51
C GLY A 35 -8.97 39.47 3.55
N ALA A 36 -8.67 39.72 4.84
CA ALA A 36 -8.96 38.76 5.90
C ALA A 36 -10.46 38.72 6.23
N VAL A 37 -11.01 37.51 6.35
CA VAL A 37 -12.39 37.30 6.82
C VAL A 37 -12.34 37.13 8.33
N ILE A 38 -13.04 38.02 9.05
CA ILE A 38 -13.10 38.03 10.51
C ILE A 38 -14.54 37.88 10.95
N GLU A 39 -14.82 36.76 11.63
CA GLU A 39 -16.11 36.44 12.24
C GLU A 39 -16.09 36.76 13.74
N HIS A 40 -17.20 37.30 14.24
CA HIS A 40 -17.39 37.71 15.62
C HIS A 40 -18.52 36.91 16.26
N ASP A 41 -18.35 36.60 17.54
CA ASP A 41 -19.41 36.13 18.43
C ASP A 41 -20.58 37.13 18.43
N ASP A 42 -21.79 36.66 18.76
CA ASP A 42 -23.05 37.42 18.77
C ASP A 42 -22.96 38.71 19.62
N GLU A 43 -22.08 38.75 20.63
CA GLU A 43 -21.83 39.92 21.47
C GLU A 43 -20.78 40.91 20.91
N ARG A 44 -20.12 40.61 19.78
CA ARG A 44 -19.05 41.41 19.13
C ARG A 44 -17.81 41.72 19.99
N VAL A 45 -17.59 40.98 21.07
CA VAL A 45 -16.48 41.20 22.02
C VAL A 45 -15.25 40.32 21.73
N LYS A 46 -15.44 39.18 21.04
CA LYS A 46 -14.37 38.20 20.76
C LYS A 46 -14.23 37.95 19.26
N VAL A 47 -13.01 37.66 18.83
CA VAL A 47 -12.75 37.22 17.46
C VAL A 47 -12.78 35.70 17.45
N GLU A 48 -13.84 35.14 16.90
CA GLU A 48 -14.00 33.68 16.89
C GLU A 48 -13.14 33.05 15.81
N ARG A 49 -13.14 33.63 14.60
CA ARG A 49 -12.42 33.08 13.46
C ARG A 49 -11.77 34.17 12.62
N VAL A 50 -10.49 33.99 12.33
CA VAL A 50 -9.74 34.78 11.35
C VAL A 50 -9.28 33.85 10.23
N VAL A 51 -9.63 34.20 8.99
CA VAL A 51 -9.14 33.54 7.78
C VAL A 51 -8.28 34.54 7.00
N LEU A 52 -7.01 34.21 6.77
CA LEU A 52 -6.14 35.02 5.91
C LEU A 52 -6.21 34.55 4.45
N SER A 53 -6.09 35.49 3.51
CA SER A 53 -6.25 35.20 2.07
C SER A 53 -5.08 34.38 1.51
N GLN A 54 -5.41 33.36 0.70
CA GLN A 54 -4.45 32.52 -0.05
C GLN A 54 -3.64 33.28 -1.12
N SER A 55 -3.99 34.54 -1.41
CA SER A 55 -3.34 35.34 -2.46
C SER A 55 -2.34 36.38 -1.95
N ALA A 56 -2.02 36.41 -0.65
CA ALA A 56 -1.11 37.38 -0.07
C ALA A 56 0.36 37.06 -0.38
N THR A 57 1.17 38.07 -0.73
CA THR A 57 2.63 37.88 -0.85
C THR A 57 3.26 37.67 0.53
N PRO A 58 4.44 37.02 0.64
CA PRO A 58 5.11 36.81 1.93
C PRO A 58 5.31 38.10 2.77
N ASP A 59 5.59 39.22 2.10
CA ASP A 59 5.78 40.52 2.77
C ASP A 59 4.46 41.08 3.33
N GLN A 60 3.33 40.87 2.62
CA GLN A 60 2.00 41.27 3.09
C GLN A 60 1.54 40.40 4.26
N LEU A 61 1.87 39.11 4.23
CA LEU A 61 1.57 38.15 5.28
C LEU A 61 2.32 38.46 6.58
N ASP A 62 3.59 38.89 6.49
CA ASP A 62 4.38 39.33 7.65
C ASP A 62 3.80 40.58 8.33
N GLU A 63 3.28 41.54 7.55
CA GLU A 63 2.58 42.71 8.09
C GLU A 63 1.23 42.31 8.73
N GLN A 64 0.47 41.43 8.08
CA GLN A 64 -0.80 40.90 8.59
C GLN A 64 -0.63 40.12 9.90
N LEU A 65 0.41 39.29 10.03
CA LEU A 65 0.66 38.50 11.24
C LEU A 65 1.13 39.38 12.41
N LYS A 66 1.89 40.45 12.15
CA LYS A 66 2.24 41.45 13.17
C LYS A 66 1.01 42.23 13.67
N ASP A 67 0.10 42.57 12.77
CA ASP A 67 -1.16 43.20 13.13
C ASP A 67 -2.09 42.22 13.88
N LEU A 68 -2.06 40.93 13.52
CA LEU A 68 -2.82 39.86 14.20
C LEU A 68 -2.34 39.61 15.64
N ALA A 69 -1.03 39.67 15.89
CA ALA A 69 -0.46 39.56 17.24
C ALA A 69 -0.92 40.68 18.19
N ARG A 70 -1.48 41.77 17.66
CA ARG A 70 -2.03 42.90 18.44
C ARG A 70 -3.54 42.79 18.65
N VAL A 71 -4.20 41.79 18.08
CA VAL A 71 -5.64 41.58 18.22
C VAL A 71 -5.91 40.74 19.49
N PRO A 72 -6.67 41.26 20.47
CA PRO A 72 -6.98 40.50 21.66
C PRO A 72 -8.01 39.39 21.33
N ARG A 73 -7.68 38.16 21.75
CA ARG A 73 -8.56 36.97 21.78
C ARG A 73 -9.00 36.43 20.41
N VAL A 74 -8.06 35.81 19.70
CA VAL A 74 -8.34 34.99 18.51
C VAL A 74 -8.47 33.53 18.94
N LEU A 75 -9.63 32.91 18.70
CA LEU A 75 -9.90 31.51 19.07
C LEU A 75 -9.60 30.52 17.95
N MET A 76 -9.90 30.89 16.71
CA MET A 76 -9.65 30.06 15.52
C MET A 76 -8.89 30.86 14.46
N LEU A 77 -7.82 30.28 13.95
CA LEU A 77 -6.98 30.88 12.92
C LEU A 77 -6.81 29.90 11.76
N ASP A 78 -7.20 30.34 10.57
CA ASP A 78 -7.09 29.59 9.33
C ASP A 78 -6.06 30.27 8.41
N LEU A 79 -4.93 29.60 8.23
CA LEU A 79 -3.83 29.99 7.36
C LEU A 79 -3.68 29.00 6.20
N SER A 80 -4.70 28.18 5.94
CA SER A 80 -4.62 27.14 4.92
C SER A 80 -4.37 27.73 3.52
N GLY A 81 -3.48 27.10 2.76
CA GLY A 81 -3.12 27.53 1.40
C GLY A 81 -2.34 28.84 1.32
N THR A 82 -1.77 29.33 2.43
CA THR A 82 -0.91 30.53 2.46
C THR A 82 0.59 30.16 2.41
N GLN A 83 1.47 31.11 2.07
CA GLN A 83 2.93 30.89 2.03
C GLN A 83 3.62 31.01 3.41
N VAL A 84 2.96 30.59 4.48
CA VAL A 84 3.54 30.59 5.85
C VAL A 84 4.74 29.63 5.92
N GLN A 85 5.85 30.11 6.50
CA GLN A 85 7.05 29.34 6.84
C GLN A 85 7.35 29.48 8.34
N ASP A 86 8.36 28.76 8.83
CA ASP A 86 8.71 28.68 10.25
C ASP A 86 9.02 30.05 10.88
N GLU A 87 9.53 31.02 10.10
CA GLU A 87 9.80 32.37 10.59
C GLU A 87 8.51 33.14 10.93
N GLN A 88 7.45 32.94 10.14
CA GLN A 88 6.14 33.55 10.39
C GLN A 88 5.41 32.85 11.55
N VAL A 89 5.61 31.54 11.73
CA VAL A 89 5.03 30.77 12.83
C VAL A 89 5.50 31.26 14.20
N LYS A 90 6.72 31.79 14.31
CA LYS A 90 7.23 32.41 15.54
C LYS A 90 6.37 33.57 16.04
N GLN A 91 5.70 34.27 15.14
CA GLN A 91 4.83 35.39 15.49
C GLN A 91 3.47 34.93 16.03
N LEU A 92 3.07 33.69 15.73
CA LEU A 92 1.84 33.08 16.24
C LEU A 92 1.97 32.65 17.70
N ALA A 93 3.18 32.48 18.21
CA ALA A 93 3.44 32.13 19.62
C ALA A 93 2.92 33.18 20.62
N ALA A 94 2.59 34.40 20.18
CA ALA A 94 2.00 35.45 21.02
C ALA A 94 0.48 35.28 21.27
N LEU A 95 -0.17 34.30 20.63
CA LEU A 95 -1.62 34.10 20.70
C LEU A 95 -2.01 33.03 21.73
N ASP A 96 -1.89 33.37 23.02
CA ASP A 96 -2.06 32.41 24.13
C ASP A 96 -3.47 31.80 24.25
N GLU A 97 -4.51 32.46 23.72
CA GLU A 97 -5.91 31.98 23.76
C GLU A 97 -6.32 31.16 22.50
N LEU A 98 -5.40 30.89 21.56
CA LEU A 98 -5.70 30.19 20.32
C LEU A 98 -6.05 28.72 20.55
N GLN A 99 -7.23 28.29 20.09
CA GLN A 99 -7.75 26.93 20.29
C GLN A 99 -7.70 26.06 19.04
N THR A 100 -7.94 26.66 17.86
CA THR A 100 -7.94 25.95 16.58
C THR A 100 -6.99 26.63 15.60
N LEU A 101 -6.08 25.87 15.01
CA LEU A 101 -5.13 26.34 14.01
C LEU A 101 -5.12 25.43 12.79
N ASP A 102 -5.37 26.00 11.62
CA ASP A 102 -5.23 25.31 10.34
C ASP A 102 -4.01 25.85 9.58
N LEU A 103 -3.03 24.97 9.33
CA LEU A 103 -1.81 25.24 8.57
C LEU A 103 -1.75 24.38 7.30
N SER A 104 -2.89 23.87 6.82
CA SER A 104 -2.92 23.00 5.66
C SER A 104 -2.33 23.69 4.43
N ASP A 105 -1.62 22.95 3.57
CA ASP A 105 -1.02 23.49 2.34
C ASP A 105 -0.01 24.64 2.56
N THR A 106 0.63 24.69 3.74
CA THR A 106 1.70 25.66 4.05
C THR A 106 3.10 25.04 4.00
N ALA A 107 4.15 25.87 4.05
CA ALA A 107 5.55 25.44 3.99
C ALA A 107 6.20 25.24 5.37
N VAL A 108 5.39 25.05 6.42
CA VAL A 108 5.85 24.80 7.80
C VAL A 108 6.56 23.45 7.92
N THR A 109 7.68 23.43 8.65
CA THR A 109 8.52 22.25 8.91
C THR A 109 8.51 21.87 10.41
N ASP A 110 9.30 20.85 10.78
CA ASP A 110 9.44 20.37 12.16
C ASP A 110 9.89 21.49 13.12
N GLU A 111 10.72 22.44 12.65
CA GLU A 111 11.15 23.60 13.45
C GLU A 111 9.98 24.55 13.78
N GLY A 112 9.04 24.73 12.84
CA GLY A 112 7.82 25.49 13.10
C GLY A 112 6.89 24.79 14.09
N LEU A 113 6.79 23.46 14.02
CA LEU A 113 5.96 22.67 14.93
C LEU A 113 6.44 22.76 16.38
N LYS A 114 7.76 22.76 16.60
CA LYS A 114 8.38 22.99 17.91
C LYS A 114 7.95 24.32 18.53
N VAL A 115 7.87 25.37 17.73
CA VAL A 115 7.44 26.69 18.21
C VAL A 115 5.95 26.70 18.56
N LEU A 116 5.12 25.98 17.79
CA LEU A 116 3.69 25.85 18.06
C LEU A 116 3.37 25.10 19.35
N ALA A 117 4.26 24.21 19.81
CA ALA A 117 4.11 23.51 21.09
C ALA A 117 4.06 24.48 22.30
N SER A 118 4.56 25.71 22.15
CA SER A 118 4.45 26.74 23.20
C SER A 118 3.02 27.27 23.42
N LEU A 119 2.08 26.99 22.52
CA LEU A 119 0.69 27.43 22.62
C LEU A 119 -0.08 26.58 23.62
N THR A 120 -0.33 27.14 24.80
CA THR A 120 -0.91 26.40 25.93
C THR A 120 -2.40 26.07 25.79
N SER A 121 -3.13 26.80 24.94
CA SER A 121 -4.58 26.65 24.77
C SER A 121 -5.00 25.88 23.51
N LEU A 122 -4.04 25.40 22.71
CA LEU A 122 -4.32 24.80 21.41
C LEU A 122 -4.92 23.39 21.55
N ARG A 123 -6.17 23.22 21.08
CA ARG A 123 -6.92 21.95 21.15
C ARG A 123 -6.97 21.22 19.83
N LYS A 124 -7.06 21.95 18.72
CA LYS A 124 -7.14 21.38 17.37
C LYS A 124 -6.06 21.97 16.46
N LEU A 125 -5.28 21.09 15.85
CA LEU A 125 -4.24 21.44 14.89
C LEU A 125 -4.40 20.62 13.60
N THR A 126 -4.44 21.31 12.47
CA THR A 126 -4.50 20.69 11.13
C THR A 126 -3.19 20.96 10.38
N LEU A 127 -2.51 19.90 9.94
CA LEU A 127 -1.18 19.96 9.28
C LEU A 127 -1.18 19.26 7.90
N SER A 128 -2.33 19.17 7.24
CA SER A 128 -2.46 18.48 5.97
C SER A 128 -1.61 19.11 4.86
N ASN A 129 -0.91 18.30 4.07
CA ASN A 129 -0.04 18.78 2.99
C ASN A 129 1.05 19.80 3.41
N THR A 130 1.57 19.67 4.64
CA THR A 130 2.71 20.45 5.14
C THR A 130 4.05 19.72 4.92
N ARG A 131 5.17 20.36 5.29
CA ARG A 131 6.53 19.78 5.23
C ARG A 131 6.98 19.20 6.58
N VAL A 132 6.05 18.99 7.51
CA VAL A 132 6.30 18.32 8.77
C VAL A 132 6.53 16.83 8.50
N THR A 133 7.57 16.26 9.11
CA THR A 133 7.95 14.85 8.95
C THR A 133 7.37 13.98 10.06
N ASP A 134 7.31 12.66 9.83
CA ASP A 134 6.91 11.68 10.85
C ASP A 134 7.81 11.76 12.10
N GLY A 135 9.09 12.12 11.91
CA GLY A 135 10.05 12.35 12.98
C GLY A 135 9.66 13.55 13.84
N GLY A 136 9.42 14.70 13.22
CA GLY A 136 9.01 15.92 13.92
C GLY A 136 7.69 15.78 14.65
N LEU A 137 6.71 15.04 14.10
CA LEU A 137 5.48 14.71 14.80
C LEU A 137 5.73 13.86 16.04
N SER A 138 6.59 12.85 15.95
CA SER A 138 6.89 11.98 17.10
C SER A 138 7.61 12.72 18.24
N GLU A 139 8.43 13.72 17.90
CA GLU A 139 9.23 14.49 18.86
C GLU A 139 8.43 15.64 19.51
N HIS A 140 7.65 16.40 18.73
CA HIS A 140 7.01 17.63 19.20
C HIS A 140 5.54 17.50 19.61
N ILE A 141 4.80 16.49 19.14
CA ILE A 141 3.40 16.28 19.57
C ILE A 141 3.28 16.05 21.10
N PRO A 142 4.19 15.31 21.77
CA PRO A 142 4.17 15.17 23.23
C PRO A 142 4.38 16.48 24.00
N GLU A 143 4.91 17.53 23.36
CA GLU A 143 5.19 18.82 24.00
C GLU A 143 3.93 19.71 24.07
N PHE A 144 2.84 19.38 23.37
CA PHE A 144 1.60 20.14 23.42
C PHE A 144 0.78 19.83 24.69
N PRO A 145 0.49 20.83 25.54
CA PRO A 145 -0.12 20.58 26.84
C PRO A 145 -1.64 20.29 26.80
N ALA A 146 -2.35 20.66 25.73
CA ALA A 146 -3.82 20.63 25.66
C ALA A 146 -4.39 20.13 24.31
N LEU A 147 -3.57 19.51 23.46
CA LEU A 147 -3.98 19.09 22.12
C LEU A 147 -4.90 17.85 22.20
N GLU A 148 -6.12 17.99 21.66
CA GLU A 148 -7.15 16.95 21.65
C GLU A 148 -7.32 16.31 20.27
N THR A 149 -7.14 17.09 19.20
CA THR A 149 -7.38 16.66 17.82
C THR A 149 -6.23 17.10 16.92
N LEU A 150 -5.61 16.13 16.26
CA LEU A 150 -4.59 16.33 15.23
C LEU A 150 -5.11 15.78 13.89
N GLU A 151 -5.29 16.65 12.91
CA GLU A 151 -5.67 16.26 11.55
C GLU A 151 -4.43 16.28 10.64
N ILE A 152 -4.05 15.09 10.16
CA ILE A 152 -2.96 14.88 9.21
C ILE A 152 -3.50 14.12 8.00
N SER A 153 -3.43 14.72 6.82
CA SER A 153 -3.75 14.04 5.57
C SER A 153 -2.73 14.42 4.50
N ARG A 154 -2.09 13.39 3.91
CA ARG A 154 -0.96 13.50 2.96
C ARG A 154 0.16 14.41 3.46
N LEU A 155 0.97 13.91 4.39
CA LEU A 155 2.29 14.51 4.62
C LEU A 155 3.18 14.20 3.41
N LYS A 156 3.98 15.17 2.98
CA LYS A 156 4.85 14.98 1.82
C LYS A 156 5.91 13.93 2.19
N GLU A 157 5.86 12.76 1.53
CA GLU A 157 6.97 11.78 1.56
C GLU A 157 8.30 12.52 1.33
N PRO A 158 9.39 12.16 2.05
CA PRO A 158 10.63 12.91 2.02
C PRO A 158 11.22 12.86 0.62
N GLN A 159 10.97 13.91 -0.15
CA GLN A 159 11.77 14.22 -1.32
C GLN A 159 13.16 14.54 -0.78
N ARG A 160 14.12 13.70 -1.19
CA ARG A 160 15.56 13.88 -1.07
C ARG A 160 15.96 15.19 -1.77
N GLU A 161 15.63 16.33 -1.19
CA GLU A 161 16.23 17.61 -1.52
C GLU A 161 17.32 17.89 -0.51
N SER A 162 18.49 18.13 -1.06
CA SER A 162 19.77 18.40 -0.42
C SER A 162 19.72 19.68 0.42
N GLY A 163 19.01 19.64 1.54
CA GLY A 163 19.08 20.60 2.62
C GLY A 163 19.97 20.02 3.71
N VAL A 164 21.14 20.63 3.91
CA VAL A 164 22.04 20.30 5.01
C VAL A 164 21.30 20.58 6.32
N VAL A 165 20.78 19.52 6.95
CA VAL A 165 20.45 19.54 8.38
C VAL A 165 21.79 19.48 9.12
N GLU A 166 22.19 20.62 9.71
CA GLU A 166 23.29 20.71 10.65
C GLU A 166 22.95 19.93 11.92
N GLY A 167 23.10 18.61 11.85
CA GLY A 167 22.84 17.68 12.95
C GLY A 167 23.12 16.22 12.58
N GLY A 168 23.14 15.88 11.29
CA GLY A 168 23.62 14.59 10.79
C GLY A 168 25.14 14.53 10.84
N GLY A 169 25.67 13.92 11.89
CA GLY A 169 27.11 13.69 12.07
C GLY A 169 27.74 13.10 10.81
N VAL A 170 29.01 13.45 10.57
CA VAL A 170 29.95 13.02 9.50
C VAL A 170 29.69 11.61 8.93
N LEU A 171 29.20 10.70 9.77
CA LEU A 171 28.78 9.34 9.51
C LEU A 171 27.77 9.18 8.37
N GLU A 172 26.71 9.98 8.32
CA GLU A 172 25.67 9.78 7.30
C GLU A 172 26.19 10.11 5.90
N LYS A 173 27.06 11.13 5.79
CA LYS A 173 27.78 11.45 4.56
C LYS A 173 28.75 10.34 4.14
N PHE A 174 29.45 9.70 5.08
CA PHE A 174 30.34 8.57 4.77
C PHE A 174 29.59 7.29 4.35
N PHE A 175 28.45 6.97 4.97
CA PHE A 175 27.73 5.72 4.70
C PHE A 175 26.65 5.84 3.61
N SER A 176 26.20 7.05 3.24
CA SER A 176 25.20 7.26 2.18
C SER A 176 25.59 6.69 0.80
N GLY A 177 26.89 6.51 0.54
CA GLY A 177 27.41 5.89 -0.68
C GLY A 177 27.66 4.38 -0.58
N ILE A 178 27.51 3.77 0.60
CA ILE A 178 27.84 2.37 0.84
C ILE A 178 26.55 1.57 1.00
N LYS A 179 26.31 0.60 0.10
CA LYS A 179 25.21 -0.34 0.23
C LYS A 179 25.53 -1.32 1.37
N LEU A 180 24.95 -1.06 2.55
CA LEU A 180 25.13 -1.89 3.75
C LEU A 180 24.50 -3.27 3.52
N GLY A 181 25.23 -4.33 3.89
CA GLY A 181 24.72 -5.70 3.91
C GLY A 181 23.67 -5.90 5.01
N ILE A 182 22.97 -7.03 4.97
CA ILE A 182 21.90 -7.38 5.94
C ILE A 182 22.39 -7.41 7.39
N ASP A 183 23.66 -7.78 7.61
CA ASP A 183 24.25 -7.88 8.95
C ASP A 183 24.35 -6.51 9.64
N LEU A 184 24.40 -5.43 8.85
CA LEU A 184 24.50 -4.07 9.34
C LEU A 184 23.18 -3.33 9.17
N ALA A 185 22.54 -3.42 8.01
CA ALA A 185 21.29 -2.74 7.71
C ALA A 185 20.08 -3.37 8.43
N GLY A 186 20.21 -4.60 8.91
CA GLY A 186 19.07 -5.44 9.28
C GLY A 186 18.29 -5.91 8.05
N GLY A 187 17.31 -6.78 8.29
CA GLY A 187 16.47 -7.39 7.26
C GLY A 187 16.45 -8.91 7.37
N ALA A 188 16.06 -9.56 6.28
CA ALA A 188 15.99 -11.02 6.19
C ALA A 188 16.68 -11.57 4.95
N ASN A 189 17.30 -12.73 5.09
CA ASN A 189 17.71 -13.59 3.99
C ASN A 189 16.95 -14.93 4.08
N LEU A 190 16.19 -15.23 3.03
CA LEU A 190 15.34 -16.41 2.93
C LEU A 190 15.82 -17.28 1.77
N ILE A 191 16.05 -18.56 2.04
CA ILE A 191 16.36 -19.56 1.01
C ILE A 191 15.15 -20.45 0.80
N LEU A 192 14.43 -20.24 -0.29
CA LEU A 192 13.26 -21.03 -0.68
C LEU A 192 13.69 -22.22 -1.53
N GLU A 193 13.01 -23.35 -1.38
CA GLU A 193 13.25 -24.56 -2.17
C GLU A 193 11.97 -25.00 -2.89
N VAL A 194 12.14 -25.45 -4.13
CA VAL A 194 11.07 -26.04 -4.94
C VAL A 194 10.55 -27.32 -4.29
N ASP A 195 9.23 -27.49 -4.26
CA ASP A 195 8.57 -28.72 -3.84
C ASP A 195 8.63 -29.76 -4.98
N GLN A 196 9.65 -30.61 -4.95
CA GLN A 196 9.87 -31.65 -5.97
C GLN A 196 8.72 -32.68 -6.03
N GLY A 197 8.05 -32.97 -4.91
CA GLY A 197 6.95 -33.95 -4.89
C GLY A 197 5.75 -33.50 -5.74
N LYS A 198 5.45 -32.20 -5.71
CA LYS A 198 4.39 -31.60 -6.53
C LYS A 198 4.82 -31.24 -7.95
N LEU A 199 6.13 -31.14 -8.19
CA LEU A 199 6.68 -30.96 -9.53
C LEU A 199 6.44 -32.21 -10.39
N ASP A 200 6.64 -33.40 -9.81
CA ASP A 200 6.46 -34.68 -10.48
C ASP A 200 4.99 -34.90 -10.90
N GLU A 201 4.02 -34.42 -10.10
CA GLU A 201 2.60 -34.43 -10.45
C GLU A 201 2.23 -33.53 -11.64
N GLN A 202 3.08 -32.55 -11.96
CA GLN A 202 2.88 -31.60 -13.06
C GLN A 202 3.70 -31.94 -14.32
N GLU A 203 4.46 -33.03 -14.31
CA GLU A 203 5.37 -33.46 -15.39
C GLU A 203 6.32 -32.36 -15.90
N LYS A 204 6.58 -31.33 -15.09
CA LYS A 204 7.46 -30.21 -15.45
C LYS A 204 8.89 -30.52 -15.08
N LYS A 205 9.83 -30.23 -15.99
CA LYS A 205 11.26 -30.33 -15.71
C LYS A 205 11.80 -29.02 -15.15
N LEU A 206 12.60 -29.11 -14.10
CA LEU A 206 13.31 -27.96 -13.55
C LEU A 206 14.46 -27.57 -14.48
N THR A 207 14.35 -26.42 -15.14
CA THR A 207 15.40 -25.84 -15.99
C THR A 207 15.86 -24.49 -15.42
N ALA A 208 17.04 -24.03 -15.83
CA ALA A 208 17.55 -22.72 -15.42
C ALA A 208 16.61 -21.58 -15.82
N ASP A 209 15.92 -21.71 -16.95
CA ASP A 209 14.94 -20.73 -17.45
C ASP A 209 13.71 -20.66 -16.53
N VAL A 210 13.17 -21.82 -16.14
CA VAL A 210 12.06 -21.91 -15.17
C VAL A 210 12.47 -21.28 -13.84
N MET A 211 13.71 -21.51 -13.37
CA MET A 211 14.20 -20.89 -12.13
C MET A 211 14.32 -19.36 -12.24
N SER A 212 14.71 -18.84 -13.41
CA SER A 212 14.77 -17.39 -13.68
C SER A 212 13.36 -16.77 -13.75
N GLN A 213 12.42 -17.46 -14.39
CA GLN A 213 11.01 -17.09 -14.42
C GLN A 213 10.40 -17.08 -13.02
N MET A 214 10.69 -18.11 -12.21
CA MET A 214 10.28 -18.19 -10.81
C MET A 214 10.85 -17.04 -9.98
N ALA A 215 12.14 -16.72 -10.11
CA ALA A 215 12.74 -15.57 -9.42
C ALA A 215 12.05 -14.25 -9.81
N THR A 216 11.71 -14.10 -11.09
CA THR A 216 10.99 -12.92 -11.60
C THR A 216 9.57 -12.83 -11.02
N SER A 217 8.84 -13.94 -10.99
CA SER A 217 7.48 -14.02 -10.43
C SER A 217 7.48 -13.76 -8.91
N ILE A 218 8.44 -14.31 -8.17
CA ILE A 218 8.62 -14.07 -6.74
C ILE A 218 8.94 -12.59 -6.48
N ASN A 219 9.82 -11.98 -7.27
CA ASN A 219 10.14 -10.55 -7.15
C ASN A 219 8.91 -9.67 -7.37
N LYS A 220 8.11 -9.96 -8.40
CA LYS A 220 6.85 -9.23 -8.68
C LYS A 220 5.84 -9.35 -7.52
N ARG A 221 5.80 -10.50 -6.83
CA ARG A 221 4.90 -10.74 -5.69
C ARG A 221 5.36 -10.09 -4.40
N ALA A 222 6.66 -10.17 -4.12
CA ALA A 222 7.25 -9.54 -2.95
C ALA A 222 7.21 -8.00 -3.06
N ASN A 223 7.25 -7.48 -4.29
CA ASN A 223 7.27 -6.06 -4.62
C ASN A 223 6.19 -5.64 -5.63
N PRO A 224 4.90 -5.75 -5.30
CA PRO A 224 3.82 -5.42 -6.25
C PRO A 224 3.82 -3.94 -6.66
N GLY A 225 4.30 -3.06 -5.78
CA GLY A 225 4.41 -1.62 -6.03
C GLY A 225 5.74 -1.16 -6.66
N GLY A 226 6.71 -2.06 -6.85
CA GLY A 226 8.03 -1.70 -7.35
C GLY A 226 8.88 -0.83 -6.41
N ASN A 227 8.40 -0.50 -5.22
CA ASN A 227 8.99 0.45 -4.28
C ASN A 227 9.94 -0.18 -3.24
N LYS A 228 9.98 -1.51 -3.13
CA LYS A 228 10.86 -2.22 -2.21
C LYS A 228 12.17 -2.64 -2.90
N GLU A 229 13.31 -2.39 -2.27
CA GLU A 229 14.63 -2.86 -2.77
C GLU A 229 14.88 -4.33 -2.44
N LEU A 230 14.11 -5.25 -3.02
CA LEU A 230 14.31 -6.69 -2.87
C LEU A 230 15.36 -7.21 -3.85
N THR A 231 16.15 -8.18 -3.40
CA THR A 231 17.01 -8.97 -4.30
C THR A 231 16.50 -10.41 -4.32
N VAL A 232 16.05 -10.87 -5.49
CA VAL A 232 15.62 -12.25 -5.71
C VAL A 232 16.50 -12.87 -6.78
N ARG A 233 17.14 -13.99 -6.47
CA ARG A 233 18.03 -14.69 -7.42
C ARG A 233 17.98 -16.20 -7.26
N PRO A 234 18.13 -16.97 -8.36
CA PRO A 234 18.26 -18.41 -8.26
C PRO A 234 19.57 -18.78 -7.54
N LEU A 235 19.50 -19.81 -6.71
CA LEU A 235 20.62 -20.37 -5.96
C LEU A 235 20.73 -21.87 -6.26
N GLY A 236 21.74 -22.25 -7.05
CA GLY A 236 21.90 -23.64 -7.50
C GLY A 236 20.82 -24.08 -8.50
N THR A 237 20.35 -25.32 -8.39
CA THR A 237 19.41 -25.91 -9.35
C THR A 237 17.94 -25.81 -8.93
N ASN A 238 17.64 -25.77 -7.63
CA ASN A 238 16.27 -25.87 -7.11
C ASN A 238 15.94 -24.87 -5.98
N ARG A 239 16.80 -23.88 -5.73
CA ARG A 239 16.58 -22.89 -4.66
C ARG A 239 16.56 -21.47 -5.19
N ILE A 240 15.92 -20.60 -4.43
CA ILE A 240 15.82 -19.17 -4.71
C ILE A 240 16.17 -18.43 -3.43
N GLU A 241 17.14 -17.53 -3.52
CA GLU A 241 17.53 -16.64 -2.44
C GLU A 241 16.75 -15.33 -2.56
N VAL A 242 16.14 -14.91 -1.46
CA VAL A 242 15.41 -13.65 -1.33
C VAL A 242 16.01 -12.85 -0.19
N ILE A 243 16.49 -11.65 -0.50
CA ILE A 243 17.06 -10.70 0.45
C ILE A 243 16.11 -9.51 0.58
N ILE A 244 15.62 -9.29 1.80
CA ILE A 244 14.73 -8.19 2.17
C ILE A 244 15.49 -7.24 3.11
N PRO A 245 16.14 -6.18 2.60
CA PRO A 245 16.92 -5.28 3.43
C PRO A 245 16.02 -4.41 4.31
N LYS A 246 16.48 -4.10 5.53
CA LYS A 246 15.83 -3.17 6.48
C LYS A 246 14.37 -3.53 6.81
N ALA A 247 13.98 -4.78 6.63
CA ALA A 247 12.63 -5.24 6.95
C ALA A 247 12.50 -5.63 8.42
N ASP A 248 11.40 -5.20 9.04
CA ASP A 248 10.97 -5.70 10.34
C ASP A 248 10.52 -7.16 10.24
N PRO A 249 10.69 -8.01 11.28
CA PRO A 249 10.19 -9.38 11.28
C PRO A 249 8.74 -9.54 10.83
N GLN A 250 7.85 -8.60 11.15
CA GLN A 250 6.45 -8.66 10.69
C GLN A 250 6.33 -8.53 9.16
N VAL A 251 7.10 -7.62 8.57
CA VAL A 251 7.15 -7.39 7.11
C VAL A 251 7.78 -8.58 6.41
N VAL A 252 8.79 -9.21 7.04
CA VAL A 252 9.43 -10.43 6.53
C VAL A 252 8.42 -11.57 6.45
N GLU A 253 7.68 -11.81 7.53
CA GLU A 253 6.64 -12.85 7.58
C GLU A 253 5.51 -12.58 6.59
N GLN A 254 5.07 -11.33 6.45
CA GLN A 254 4.08 -10.98 5.44
C GLN A 254 4.60 -11.23 4.02
N THR A 255 5.83 -10.84 3.72
CA THR A 255 6.45 -11.04 2.40
C THR A 255 6.65 -12.53 2.11
N LYS A 256 7.02 -13.32 3.11
CA LYS A 256 7.13 -14.78 3.04
C LYS A 256 5.80 -15.43 2.66
N ARG A 257 4.68 -14.99 3.25
CA ARG A 257 3.33 -15.45 2.85
C ARG A 257 3.03 -15.14 1.38
N MET A 258 3.30 -13.91 0.93
CA MET A 258 3.10 -13.51 -0.48
C MET A 258 3.92 -14.33 -1.48
N MET A 259 5.15 -14.74 -1.12
CA MET A 259 6.05 -15.49 -2.00
C MET A 259 5.74 -16.98 -2.06
N THR A 260 5.25 -17.56 -0.96
CA THR A 260 5.03 -19.01 -0.82
C THR A 260 3.65 -19.45 -1.33
N ARG A 261 2.65 -18.55 -1.34
CA ARG A 261 1.34 -18.82 -1.96
C ARG A 261 1.52 -19.16 -3.45
N LEU A 262 0.77 -20.13 -3.96
CA LEU A 262 0.90 -20.54 -5.37
C LEU A 262 0.36 -19.44 -6.30
N GLY A 263 -0.69 -18.73 -5.86
CA GLY A 263 -1.37 -17.71 -6.63
C GLY A 263 -2.05 -18.23 -7.88
N SER A 264 -2.39 -19.52 -7.90
CA SER A 264 -3.10 -20.11 -9.02
C SER A 264 -4.59 -19.83 -8.86
N LEU A 265 -5.10 -18.89 -9.65
CA LEU A 265 -6.53 -18.70 -9.84
C LEU A 265 -7.03 -19.62 -10.96
N GLU A 266 -8.14 -20.28 -10.71
CA GLU A 266 -8.91 -20.97 -11.73
C GLU A 266 -10.41 -20.79 -11.51
N LEU A 267 -11.17 -20.59 -12.59
CA LEU A 267 -12.62 -20.52 -12.57
C LEU A 267 -13.20 -21.77 -13.22
N ALA A 268 -14.10 -22.45 -12.51
CA ALA A 268 -14.72 -23.69 -12.97
C ALA A 268 -16.16 -23.81 -12.46
N ILE A 269 -16.91 -24.80 -12.94
CA ILE A 269 -18.31 -25.01 -12.53
C ILE A 269 -18.38 -26.15 -11.53
N LEU A 270 -19.12 -25.99 -10.44
CA LEU A 270 -19.37 -27.08 -9.51
C LEU A 270 -20.31 -28.11 -10.11
N ALA A 271 -19.96 -29.39 -9.96
CA ALA A 271 -20.78 -30.48 -10.40
C ALA A 271 -22.03 -30.61 -9.52
N ASN A 272 -23.17 -30.87 -10.17
CA ASN A 272 -24.46 -31.02 -9.53
C ASN A 272 -25.06 -32.38 -9.84
N SER A 273 -25.62 -33.05 -8.82
CA SER A 273 -26.23 -34.38 -8.97
C SER A 273 -27.54 -34.41 -9.77
N GLN A 274 -28.25 -33.28 -9.87
CA GLN A 274 -29.56 -33.18 -10.54
C GLN A 274 -29.43 -32.89 -12.04
N ASP A 275 -28.33 -32.27 -12.46
CA ASP A 275 -28.11 -31.90 -13.84
C ASP A 275 -27.64 -33.12 -14.63
N MET A 276 -28.39 -33.49 -15.68
CA MET A 276 -28.03 -34.59 -16.58
C MET A 276 -26.65 -34.39 -17.20
N LYS A 277 -26.19 -33.15 -17.38
CA LYS A 277 -24.86 -32.81 -17.89
C LYS A 277 -23.74 -33.41 -17.04
N PHE A 278 -23.90 -33.48 -15.72
CA PHE A 278 -22.84 -33.91 -14.80
C PHE A 278 -22.99 -35.35 -14.33
N GLN A 279 -24.07 -36.07 -14.68
CA GLN A 279 -24.33 -37.42 -14.18
C GLN A 279 -23.17 -38.40 -14.43
N ASP A 280 -22.61 -38.40 -15.64
CA ASP A 280 -21.46 -39.24 -15.97
C ASP A 280 -20.18 -38.85 -15.24
N LEU A 281 -19.98 -37.54 -15.01
CA LEU A 281 -18.84 -37.06 -14.23
C LEU A 281 -18.99 -37.46 -12.76
N VAL A 282 -20.17 -37.26 -12.18
CA VAL A 282 -20.47 -37.60 -10.78
C VAL A 282 -20.30 -39.09 -10.52
N ARG A 283 -20.83 -39.94 -11.40
CA ARG A 283 -20.70 -41.40 -11.28
C ARG A 283 -19.23 -41.83 -11.27
N ARG A 284 -18.45 -41.38 -12.27
CA ARG A 284 -17.00 -41.70 -12.34
C ARG A 284 -16.22 -41.12 -11.15
N ALA A 285 -16.57 -39.92 -10.71
CA ALA A 285 -15.94 -39.28 -9.56
C ALA A 285 -16.21 -40.01 -8.24
N GLN A 286 -17.37 -40.65 -8.10
CA GLN A 286 -17.71 -41.47 -6.93
C GLN A 286 -17.01 -42.83 -6.93
N GLU A 287 -16.77 -43.41 -8.12
CA GLU A 287 -16.01 -44.65 -8.32
C GLU A 287 -14.49 -44.47 -8.11
N LEU A 288 -14.00 -43.23 -8.05
CA LEU A 288 -12.59 -42.95 -7.82
C LEU A 288 -12.14 -43.39 -6.41
N PRO A 289 -11.00 -44.11 -6.33
CA PRO A 289 -10.29 -44.36 -5.08
C PRO A 289 -10.02 -43.07 -4.27
N ASP A 290 -9.91 -43.18 -2.95
CA ASP A 290 -9.75 -42.01 -2.07
C ASP A 290 -8.38 -41.33 -2.22
N ASP A 291 -7.36 -42.05 -2.71
CA ASP A 291 -6.02 -41.55 -3.05
C ASP A 291 -6.00 -40.74 -4.36
N LYS A 292 -7.04 -40.86 -5.20
CA LYS A 292 -7.13 -40.12 -6.47
C LYS A 292 -8.18 -39.01 -6.38
N THR A 293 -7.76 -37.79 -6.71
CA THR A 293 -8.63 -36.61 -6.70
C THR A 293 -9.14 -36.23 -8.09
N ARG A 294 -8.45 -36.61 -9.17
CA ARG A 294 -8.78 -36.19 -10.54
C ARG A 294 -9.51 -37.28 -11.33
N VAL A 295 -10.59 -36.90 -12.01
CA VAL A 295 -11.29 -37.72 -13.00
C VAL A 295 -10.66 -37.46 -14.36
N ILE A 296 -10.02 -38.48 -14.93
CA ILE A 296 -9.30 -38.39 -16.20
C ILE A 296 -10.00 -39.26 -17.24
N THR A 297 -10.14 -38.74 -18.45
CA THR A 297 -10.59 -39.47 -19.64
C THR A 297 -9.45 -39.53 -20.65
N GLU A 298 -9.14 -40.74 -21.09
CA GLU A 298 -8.19 -40.98 -22.16
C GLU A 298 -8.90 -40.84 -23.52
N VAL A 299 -8.53 -39.82 -24.28
CA VAL A 299 -9.07 -39.54 -25.61
C VAL A 299 -8.08 -40.03 -26.65
N ALA A 300 -8.47 -41.02 -27.45
CA ALA A 300 -7.68 -41.50 -28.57
C ALA A 300 -7.61 -40.43 -29.68
N GLN A 301 -6.40 -40.02 -30.07
CA GLN A 301 -6.18 -39.11 -31.17
C GLN A 301 -6.10 -39.86 -32.51
N GLN A 302 -6.37 -39.14 -33.60
CA GLN A 302 -6.26 -39.67 -34.98
C GLN A 302 -4.85 -40.14 -35.35
N ASP A 303 -3.82 -39.70 -34.64
CA ASP A 303 -2.42 -40.10 -34.81
C ASP A 303 -2.06 -41.39 -34.02
N GLY A 304 -3.05 -42.05 -33.40
CA GLY A 304 -2.84 -43.25 -32.58
C GLY A 304 -2.25 -42.97 -31.18
N SER A 305 -1.97 -41.71 -30.85
CA SER A 305 -1.60 -41.27 -29.50
C SER A 305 -2.83 -41.08 -28.62
N THR A 306 -2.70 -41.25 -27.30
CA THR A 306 -3.80 -41.04 -26.34
C THR A 306 -3.53 -39.76 -25.56
N ARG A 307 -4.51 -38.85 -25.49
CA ARG A 307 -4.44 -37.64 -24.67
C ARG A 307 -5.32 -37.79 -23.44
N SER A 308 -4.70 -37.70 -22.27
CA SER A 308 -5.42 -37.62 -21.00
C SER A 308 -6.04 -36.23 -20.86
N ARG A 309 -7.36 -36.18 -20.69
CA ARG A 309 -8.12 -34.96 -20.37
C ARG A 309 -8.66 -35.07 -18.94
N VAL A 310 -8.48 -34.02 -18.15
CA VAL A 310 -9.07 -33.93 -16.81
C VAL A 310 -10.50 -33.39 -16.96
N ASP A 311 -11.50 -34.23 -16.70
CA ASP A 311 -12.93 -33.84 -16.79
C ASP A 311 -13.46 -33.24 -15.47
N GLY A 312 -12.79 -33.50 -14.35
CA GLY A 312 -13.16 -32.95 -13.06
C GLY A 312 -12.19 -33.33 -11.95
N ALA A 313 -12.33 -32.69 -10.79
CA ALA A 313 -11.54 -33.02 -9.61
C ALA A 313 -12.32 -32.79 -8.31
N TRP A 314 -11.97 -33.61 -7.31
CA TRP A 314 -12.30 -33.38 -5.91
C TRP A 314 -11.34 -32.37 -5.33
N LEU A 315 -11.84 -31.19 -4.99
CA LEU A 315 -11.05 -30.12 -4.38
C LEU A 315 -11.54 -29.85 -2.96
N PRO A 316 -10.64 -29.65 -1.99
CA PRO A 316 -11.02 -29.26 -0.64
C PRO A 316 -11.65 -27.86 -0.63
N ILE A 317 -12.58 -27.64 0.28
CA ILE A 317 -13.18 -26.33 0.53
C ILE A 317 -12.29 -25.58 1.53
N SER A 318 -11.95 -24.34 1.21
CA SER A 318 -11.16 -23.48 2.10
C SER A 318 -11.93 -23.17 3.40
N GLU A 319 -11.22 -23.01 4.54
CA GLU A 319 -11.84 -22.65 5.82
C GLU A 319 -12.61 -21.32 5.75
N ASP A 320 -12.16 -20.41 4.89
CA ASP A 320 -12.78 -19.10 4.65
C ASP A 320 -14.00 -19.19 3.69
N GLY A 321 -14.15 -20.33 2.99
CA GLY A 321 -15.17 -20.57 1.97
C GLY A 321 -16.54 -20.99 2.52
N ARG A 322 -17.01 -20.34 3.59
CA ARG A 322 -18.27 -20.69 4.30
C ARG A 322 -19.52 -20.64 3.41
N ASP A 323 -19.49 -19.94 2.27
CA ASP A 323 -20.60 -19.85 1.31
C ASP A 323 -20.83 -21.14 0.50
N VAL A 324 -19.82 -22.02 0.41
CA VAL A 324 -19.92 -23.29 -0.33
C VAL A 324 -20.72 -24.34 0.47
N GLN A 325 -20.70 -24.26 1.79
CA GLN A 325 -21.41 -25.21 2.66
C GLN A 325 -22.91 -24.88 2.82
N ASN A 326 -23.29 -23.61 2.65
CA ASN A 326 -24.68 -23.14 2.79
C ASN A 326 -25.50 -23.30 1.50
N SER A 327 -24.87 -23.62 0.37
CA SER A 327 -25.54 -23.83 -0.92
C SER A 327 -26.15 -25.24 -1.02
N THR A 328 -27.31 -25.40 -0.37
CA THR A 328 -28.42 -26.34 -0.64
C THR A 328 -28.07 -27.70 -1.28
N ASN A 329 -28.05 -28.79 -0.50
CA ASN A 329 -28.42 -30.21 -0.77
C ASN A 329 -28.30 -30.84 -2.19
N ARG A 330 -27.50 -30.28 -3.11
CA ARG A 330 -27.48 -30.64 -4.55
C ARG A 330 -26.08 -30.72 -5.16
N LEU A 331 -25.13 -29.99 -4.56
CA LEU A 331 -23.70 -30.11 -4.84
C LEU A 331 -23.19 -31.47 -4.34
N VAL A 332 -22.17 -32.00 -5.01
CA VAL A 332 -21.61 -33.32 -4.69
C VAL A 332 -20.41 -33.17 -3.78
N PHE A 333 -20.56 -33.59 -2.52
CA PHE A 333 -19.52 -33.54 -1.49
C PHE A 333 -19.00 -34.93 -1.14
N LYS A 334 -17.73 -35.03 -0.77
CA LYS A 334 -17.13 -36.24 -0.19
C LYS A 334 -16.07 -35.85 0.84
N LYS A 335 -16.10 -36.47 2.02
CA LYS A 335 -15.06 -36.29 3.03
C LYS A 335 -13.80 -37.06 2.61
N ARG A 336 -12.69 -36.34 2.49
CA ARG A 336 -11.38 -36.90 2.13
C ARG A 336 -10.28 -36.17 2.92
N PRO A 337 -9.14 -36.81 3.20
CA PRO A 337 -8.01 -36.11 3.79
C PRO A 337 -7.49 -35.04 2.81
N ASN A 338 -7.22 -33.83 3.30
CA ASN A 338 -6.48 -32.81 2.56
C ASN A 338 -4.99 -33.20 2.43
N LEU A 339 -4.19 -32.34 1.76
CA LEU A 339 -2.74 -32.52 1.62
C LEU A 339 -1.96 -32.62 2.94
N GLN A 340 -2.59 -32.28 4.07
CA GLN A 340 -2.03 -32.33 5.42
C GLN A 340 -2.55 -33.54 6.24
N GLY A 341 -3.34 -34.43 5.61
CA GLY A 341 -3.93 -35.61 6.24
C GLY A 341 -5.17 -35.33 7.10
N GLN A 342 -5.65 -34.09 7.15
CA GLN A 342 -6.84 -33.73 7.92
C GLN A 342 -8.12 -33.99 7.12
N PRO A 343 -9.15 -34.61 7.71
CA PRO A 343 -10.40 -34.88 7.01
C PRO A 343 -11.16 -33.57 6.74
N VAL A 344 -11.30 -33.19 5.47
CA VAL A 344 -12.05 -32.00 5.04
C VAL A 344 -13.08 -32.36 3.98
N ASP A 345 -14.13 -31.55 3.88
CA ASP A 345 -15.13 -31.69 2.84
C ASP A 345 -14.53 -31.29 1.49
N HIS A 346 -14.55 -32.22 0.55
CA HIS A 346 -14.21 -31.95 -0.85
C HIS A 346 -15.49 -31.77 -1.66
N VAL A 347 -15.46 -30.84 -2.60
CA VAL A 347 -16.52 -30.63 -3.57
C VAL A 347 -16.05 -31.05 -4.96
N LEU A 348 -16.95 -31.63 -5.75
CA LEU A 348 -16.64 -32.02 -7.12
C LEU A 348 -16.73 -30.82 -8.05
N VAL A 349 -15.62 -30.51 -8.71
CA VAL A 349 -15.50 -29.49 -9.74
C VAL A 349 -15.50 -30.14 -11.12
N SER A 350 -16.24 -29.57 -12.06
CA SER A 350 -16.22 -29.93 -13.47
C SER A 350 -15.23 -29.05 -14.22
N TYR A 351 -14.33 -29.67 -14.98
CA TYR A 351 -13.42 -28.98 -15.87
C TYR A 351 -13.88 -29.09 -17.32
N GLU A 352 -13.70 -28.01 -18.06
CA GLU A 352 -13.82 -28.01 -19.52
C GLU A 352 -12.47 -28.38 -20.15
N ASP A 353 -12.44 -28.54 -21.47
CA ASP A 353 -11.19 -28.75 -22.23
C ASP A 353 -10.13 -27.69 -21.88
N GLU A 354 -8.85 -28.06 -21.90
CA GLU A 354 -7.74 -27.16 -21.53
C GLU A 354 -7.77 -25.80 -22.25
N ASN A 355 -8.24 -25.78 -23.50
CA ASN A 355 -8.36 -24.58 -24.32
C ASN A 355 -9.49 -23.63 -23.89
N LEU A 356 -10.42 -24.09 -23.05
CA LEU A 356 -11.57 -23.35 -22.55
C LEU A 356 -11.43 -22.99 -21.07
N ARG A 357 -10.38 -23.47 -20.39
CA ARG A 357 -10.12 -23.17 -18.98
C ARG A 357 -9.77 -21.70 -18.81
N VAL A 358 -10.34 -21.10 -17.77
CA VAL A 358 -10.09 -19.71 -17.37
C VAL A 358 -9.21 -19.73 -16.12
N THR A 359 -7.94 -19.48 -16.34
CA THR A 359 -6.90 -19.43 -15.31
C THR A 359 -6.45 -17.99 -15.04
N GLY A 360 -5.65 -17.80 -13.98
CA GLY A 360 -5.06 -16.52 -13.60
C GLY A 360 -4.20 -15.85 -14.69
N GLU A 361 -3.70 -16.59 -15.68
CA GLU A 361 -3.00 -16.01 -16.85
C GLU A 361 -3.91 -15.07 -17.65
N HIS A 362 -5.21 -15.30 -17.59
CA HIS A 362 -6.19 -14.49 -18.31
C HIS A 362 -6.60 -13.21 -17.58
N LEU A 363 -6.06 -12.95 -16.39
CA LEU A 363 -6.33 -11.74 -15.63
C LEU A 363 -5.65 -10.55 -16.31
N ASN A 364 -6.42 -9.50 -16.59
CA ASN A 364 -5.93 -8.21 -17.07
C ASN A 364 -5.75 -7.23 -15.91
N ASN A 365 -6.70 -7.21 -14.97
CA ASN A 365 -6.64 -6.33 -13.80
C ASN A 365 -7.32 -6.96 -12.59
N VAL A 366 -6.83 -6.64 -11.40
CA VAL A 366 -7.39 -7.05 -10.12
C VAL A 366 -7.40 -5.85 -9.19
N TYR A 367 -8.52 -5.58 -8.53
CA TYR A 367 -8.73 -4.39 -7.71
C TYR A 367 -9.61 -4.69 -6.51
N GLN A 368 -9.46 -3.88 -5.47
CA GLN A 368 -10.35 -3.93 -4.32
C GLN A 368 -11.70 -3.32 -4.69
N THR A 369 -12.78 -3.96 -4.26
CA THR A 369 -14.17 -3.51 -4.41
C THR A 369 -14.93 -3.90 -3.14
N ASN A 370 -16.20 -3.51 -3.04
CA ASN A 370 -17.10 -4.02 -2.01
C ASN A 370 -18.16 -4.91 -2.64
N ASP A 371 -18.63 -5.91 -1.89
CA ASP A 371 -19.75 -6.78 -2.27
C ASP A 371 -21.11 -6.07 -2.07
N GLU A 372 -22.19 -6.76 -2.40
CA GLU A 372 -23.57 -6.25 -2.26
C GLU A 372 -23.92 -5.88 -0.80
N ASN A 373 -23.24 -6.48 0.17
CA ASN A 373 -23.42 -6.24 1.59
C ASN A 373 -22.48 -5.15 2.15
N GLY A 374 -21.69 -4.49 1.29
CA GLY A 374 -20.70 -3.50 1.69
C GLY A 374 -19.43 -4.08 2.33
N ARG A 375 -19.24 -5.40 2.29
CA ARG A 375 -18.02 -6.07 2.77
C ARG A 375 -16.92 -5.97 1.72
N LEU A 376 -15.70 -6.06 2.20
CA LEU A 376 -14.50 -6.07 1.37
C LEU A 376 -14.51 -7.25 0.38
N ALA A 377 -14.16 -7.01 -0.88
CA ALA A 377 -14.12 -8.02 -1.94
C ALA A 377 -13.04 -7.72 -2.98
N VAL A 378 -12.67 -8.74 -3.76
CA VAL A 378 -11.68 -8.61 -4.83
C VAL A 378 -12.36 -8.70 -6.20
N GLY A 379 -12.35 -7.59 -6.93
CA GLY A 379 -12.83 -7.51 -8.30
C GLY A 379 -11.71 -7.88 -9.28
N PHE A 380 -12.05 -8.58 -10.35
CA PHE A 380 -11.11 -8.87 -11.42
C PHE A 380 -11.71 -8.61 -12.79
N ARG A 381 -10.85 -8.27 -13.74
CA ARG A 381 -11.15 -8.20 -15.17
C ARG A 381 -10.22 -9.11 -15.95
N LEU A 382 -10.78 -9.83 -16.90
CA LEU A 382 -10.09 -10.70 -17.82
C LEU A 382 -9.60 -9.92 -19.04
N ASN A 383 -8.58 -10.46 -19.71
CA ASN A 383 -8.18 -10.00 -21.03
C ASN A 383 -9.17 -10.52 -22.09
N TYR A 384 -9.05 -10.07 -23.34
CA TYR A 384 -9.97 -10.46 -24.42
C TYR A 384 -10.07 -11.99 -24.62
N GLY A 385 -8.94 -12.70 -24.57
CA GLY A 385 -8.91 -14.16 -24.70
C GLY A 385 -9.63 -14.87 -23.55
N GLY A 386 -9.38 -14.40 -22.32
CA GLY A 386 -10.05 -14.85 -21.12
C GLY A 386 -11.54 -14.58 -21.12
N ALA A 387 -11.94 -13.38 -21.56
CA ALA A 387 -13.33 -12.96 -21.59
C ALA A 387 -14.18 -13.83 -22.52
N ASN A 388 -13.63 -14.21 -23.68
CA ASN A 388 -14.31 -15.14 -24.58
C ASN A 388 -14.47 -16.53 -23.95
N ARG A 389 -13.40 -17.07 -23.35
CA ARG A 389 -13.45 -18.38 -22.67
C ARG A 389 -14.41 -18.38 -21.49
N PHE A 390 -14.43 -17.30 -20.70
CA PHE A 390 -15.30 -17.16 -19.55
C PHE A 390 -16.76 -16.97 -19.96
N SER A 391 -17.01 -16.19 -21.01
CA SER A 391 -18.32 -16.06 -21.65
C SER A 391 -18.85 -17.40 -22.17
N ASP A 392 -17.99 -18.23 -22.76
CA ASP A 392 -18.36 -19.57 -23.23
C ASP A 392 -18.60 -20.54 -22.07
N LEU A 393 -17.75 -20.51 -21.04
CA LEU A 393 -17.91 -21.30 -19.81
C LEU A 393 -19.25 -20.99 -19.14
N THR A 394 -19.57 -19.71 -18.96
CA THR A 394 -20.80 -19.29 -18.29
C THR A 394 -22.02 -19.48 -19.19
N GLY A 395 -21.90 -19.21 -20.50
CA GLY A 395 -22.97 -19.42 -21.48
C GLY A 395 -23.42 -20.88 -21.61
N ARG A 396 -22.49 -21.84 -21.53
CA ARG A 396 -22.81 -23.29 -21.54
C ARG A 396 -23.38 -23.82 -20.22
N ASN A 397 -23.42 -22.97 -19.21
CA ASN A 397 -23.84 -23.32 -17.85
C ASN A 397 -24.94 -22.37 -17.34
N GLU A 398 -25.64 -21.68 -18.26
CA GLU A 398 -26.72 -20.73 -17.97
C GLU A 398 -27.80 -21.32 -17.05
N PRO A 399 -28.32 -20.53 -16.09
CA PRO A 399 -29.30 -21.03 -15.14
C PRO A 399 -30.62 -21.37 -15.84
N ASP A 400 -31.22 -22.48 -15.41
CA ASP A 400 -32.57 -22.83 -15.82
C ASP A 400 -33.57 -22.12 -14.89
N ARG A 401 -33.94 -20.91 -15.29
CA ARG A 401 -34.90 -20.07 -14.56
C ARG A 401 -36.29 -20.69 -14.48
N ALA A 402 -36.67 -21.52 -15.46
CA ALA A 402 -37.97 -22.19 -15.47
C ALA A 402 -38.04 -23.29 -14.40
N ALA A 403 -36.93 -24.00 -14.18
CA ALA A 403 -36.81 -25.00 -13.12
C ALA A 403 -36.35 -24.44 -11.76
N GLY A 404 -36.04 -23.14 -11.67
CA GLY A 404 -35.43 -22.53 -10.48
C GLY A 404 -34.06 -23.13 -10.14
N PHE A 405 -33.32 -23.59 -11.16
CA PHE A 405 -32.05 -24.28 -11.01
C PHE A 405 -30.89 -23.38 -11.42
N TYR A 406 -30.02 -23.09 -10.45
CA TYR A 406 -28.84 -22.25 -10.63
C TYR A 406 -27.58 -23.10 -10.44
N ARG A 407 -26.58 -22.86 -11.28
CA ARG A 407 -25.25 -23.48 -11.14
C ARG A 407 -24.35 -22.59 -10.30
N HIS A 408 -23.29 -23.17 -9.76
CA HIS A 408 -22.31 -22.46 -8.96
C HIS A 408 -20.99 -22.35 -9.70
N LEU A 409 -20.45 -21.14 -9.75
CA LEU A 409 -19.13 -20.85 -10.30
C LEU A 409 -18.11 -20.96 -9.17
N ALA A 410 -17.28 -22.01 -9.20
CA ALA A 410 -16.18 -22.17 -8.28
C ALA A 410 -15.03 -21.23 -8.63
N ILE A 411 -14.61 -20.47 -7.62
CA ILE A 411 -13.36 -19.70 -7.63
C ILE A 411 -12.34 -20.53 -6.86
N ILE A 412 -11.37 -21.06 -7.58
CA ILE A 412 -10.35 -21.98 -7.06
C ILE A 412 -9.06 -21.18 -6.87
N LEU A 413 -8.52 -21.23 -5.66
CA LEU A 413 -7.26 -20.62 -5.29
C LEU A 413 -6.34 -21.70 -4.73
N ASP A 414 -5.14 -21.83 -5.31
CA ASP A 414 -4.11 -22.77 -4.83
C ASP A 414 -4.56 -24.25 -4.74
N GLY A 415 -5.55 -24.62 -5.55
CA GLY A 415 -6.13 -25.97 -5.58
C GLY A 415 -7.27 -26.20 -4.58
N GLU A 416 -7.71 -25.17 -3.86
CA GLU A 416 -8.82 -25.21 -2.93
C GLU A 416 -9.98 -24.34 -3.45
N VAL A 417 -11.22 -24.76 -3.21
CA VAL A 417 -12.40 -23.95 -3.56
C VAL A 417 -12.57 -22.87 -2.51
N PHE A 418 -12.33 -21.63 -2.91
CA PHE A 418 -12.40 -20.47 -2.02
C PHE A 418 -13.84 -19.94 -1.92
N SER A 419 -14.52 -19.76 -3.04
CA SER A 419 -15.92 -19.29 -3.06
C SER A 419 -16.69 -19.93 -4.21
N ALA A 420 -18.00 -20.08 -4.07
CA ALA A 420 -18.86 -20.67 -5.09
C ALA A 420 -20.16 -19.87 -5.32
N PRO A 421 -20.08 -18.61 -5.79
CA PRO A 421 -21.27 -17.80 -6.08
C PRO A 421 -22.21 -18.47 -7.10
N THR A 422 -23.50 -18.16 -6.98
CA THR A 422 -24.52 -18.59 -7.93
C THR A 422 -24.36 -17.88 -9.27
N LEU A 423 -24.37 -18.64 -10.36
CA LEU A 423 -24.36 -18.12 -11.72
C LEU A 423 -25.78 -17.73 -12.15
N ASN A 424 -26.09 -16.44 -12.05
CA ASN A 424 -27.42 -15.87 -12.35
C ASN A 424 -27.65 -15.52 -13.82
N GLU A 425 -26.56 -15.26 -14.53
CA GLU A 425 -26.55 -14.92 -15.96
C GLU A 425 -25.18 -15.21 -16.56
N ARG A 426 -25.12 -15.15 -17.89
CA ARG A 426 -23.86 -15.24 -18.63
C ARG A 426 -23.02 -14.00 -18.35
N ILE A 427 -21.79 -14.20 -17.91
CA ILE A 427 -20.81 -13.15 -17.60
C ILE A 427 -19.57 -13.30 -18.49
N SER A 428 -19.02 -12.18 -18.94
CA SER A 428 -17.98 -12.16 -19.98
C SER A 428 -16.58 -11.92 -19.45
N ASP A 429 -16.31 -10.73 -18.92
CA ASP A 429 -14.95 -10.21 -18.75
C ASP A 429 -14.66 -9.76 -17.32
N SER A 430 -15.66 -9.74 -16.44
CA SER A 430 -15.49 -9.30 -15.05
C SER A 430 -16.11 -10.30 -14.08
N GLY A 431 -15.57 -10.29 -12.87
CA GLY A 431 -16.08 -11.08 -11.76
C GLY A 431 -15.62 -10.51 -10.42
N GLN A 432 -16.22 -11.01 -9.35
CA GLN A 432 -15.93 -10.60 -7.99
C GLN A 432 -15.74 -11.84 -7.10
N ILE A 433 -14.71 -11.80 -6.28
CA ILE A 433 -14.40 -12.76 -5.22
C ILE A 433 -14.85 -12.10 -3.92
N SER A 434 -15.92 -12.62 -3.34
CA SER A 434 -16.44 -12.18 -2.05
C SER A 434 -15.98 -13.13 -0.94
N GLY A 435 -15.86 -12.59 0.28
CA GLY A 435 -15.40 -13.34 1.45
C GLY A 435 -15.29 -12.42 2.67
N ASP A 436 -15.03 -12.99 3.84
CA ASP A 436 -14.81 -12.24 5.07
C ASP A 436 -13.35 -11.72 5.13
N PHE A 437 -12.96 -10.88 4.17
CA PHE A 437 -11.59 -10.40 4.06
C PHE A 437 -11.26 -9.25 5.01
N THR A 438 -10.05 -9.27 5.56
CA THR A 438 -9.38 -8.10 6.15
C THR A 438 -8.68 -7.23 5.09
N HIS A 439 -8.29 -6.00 5.45
CA HIS A 439 -7.56 -5.11 4.54
C HIS A 439 -6.21 -5.70 4.12
N GLU A 440 -5.52 -6.36 5.04
CA GLU A 440 -4.24 -7.02 4.82
C GLU A 440 -4.39 -8.21 3.86
N GLU A 441 -5.42 -9.04 4.04
CA GLU A 441 -5.70 -10.21 3.19
C GLU A 441 -6.09 -9.82 1.77
N ILE A 442 -6.87 -8.75 1.59
CA ILE A 442 -7.19 -8.22 0.27
C ILE A 442 -5.93 -7.77 -0.46
N ASN A 443 -5.06 -6.99 0.21
CA ASN A 443 -3.84 -6.50 -0.40
C ASN A 443 -2.91 -7.65 -0.78
N GLU A 444 -2.82 -8.68 0.07
CA GLU A 444 -2.08 -9.91 -0.21
C GLU A 444 -2.67 -10.66 -1.41
N LEU A 445 -3.98 -10.90 -1.43
CA LEU A 445 -4.65 -11.62 -2.51
C LEU A 445 -4.54 -10.88 -3.85
N ILE A 446 -4.74 -9.56 -3.87
CA ILE A 446 -4.57 -8.73 -5.07
C ILE A 446 -3.11 -8.81 -5.55
N GLY A 447 -2.13 -8.71 -4.65
CA GLY A 447 -0.71 -8.80 -5.00
C GLY A 447 -0.36 -10.15 -5.64
N VAL A 448 -0.85 -11.23 -5.05
CA VAL A 448 -0.64 -12.60 -5.54
C VAL A 448 -1.31 -12.81 -6.91
N LEU A 449 -2.56 -12.38 -7.08
CA LEU A 449 -3.30 -12.53 -8.35
C LEU A 449 -2.72 -11.68 -9.48
N LYS A 450 -2.28 -10.45 -9.20
CA LYS A 450 -1.63 -9.56 -10.20
C LYS A 450 -0.31 -10.11 -10.71
N ALA A 451 0.44 -10.79 -9.84
CA ALA A 451 1.71 -11.36 -10.22
C ALA A 451 1.58 -12.64 -11.07
N GLY A 452 0.39 -13.22 -11.16
CA GLY A 452 0.11 -14.48 -11.84
C GLY A 452 0.58 -15.70 -11.01
N ALA A 453 0.22 -16.91 -11.44
CA ALA A 453 0.52 -18.17 -10.73
C ALA A 453 2.02 -18.53 -10.76
N LEU A 454 2.50 -19.30 -9.77
CA LEU A 454 3.86 -19.83 -9.80
C LEU A 454 3.90 -20.95 -10.82
N GLU A 455 4.96 -20.98 -11.62
CA GLU A 455 5.16 -22.08 -12.56
C GLU A 455 5.36 -23.42 -11.86
N VAL A 456 5.93 -23.37 -10.65
CA VAL A 456 6.29 -24.53 -9.83
C VAL A 456 6.00 -24.23 -8.34
N PRO A 457 5.39 -25.17 -7.59
CA PRO A 457 5.19 -25.02 -6.15
C PRO A 457 6.51 -24.90 -5.37
N LEU A 458 6.51 -24.01 -4.37
CA LEU A 458 7.59 -23.90 -3.38
C LEU A 458 7.18 -24.59 -2.07
N LYS A 459 8.17 -25.06 -1.31
CA LYS A 459 7.94 -25.45 0.08
C LYS A 459 7.51 -24.22 0.89
N LYS A 460 6.53 -24.40 1.78
CA LYS A 460 5.99 -23.31 2.62
C LYS A 460 7.05 -22.72 3.56
N GLU A 461 7.96 -23.56 4.07
CA GLU A 461 9.04 -23.12 4.95
C GLU A 461 10.36 -22.99 4.17
N PRO A 462 11.08 -21.88 4.35
CA PRO A 462 12.41 -21.72 3.77
C PRO A 462 13.37 -22.72 4.40
N VAL A 463 14.33 -23.20 3.61
CA VAL A 463 15.42 -24.09 4.06
C VAL A 463 16.34 -23.37 5.05
N SER A 464 16.47 -22.06 4.92
CA SER A 464 17.24 -21.21 5.81
C SER A 464 16.56 -19.84 5.92
N GLU A 465 16.42 -19.35 7.14
CA GLU A 465 15.88 -18.04 7.47
C GLU A 465 16.83 -17.34 8.44
N LEU A 466 17.42 -16.23 7.99
CA LEU A 466 18.25 -15.36 8.82
C LEU A 466 17.59 -14.00 8.87
N THR A 467 16.99 -13.67 10.00
CA THR A 467 16.28 -12.40 10.20
C THR A 467 16.95 -11.62 11.31
N ILE A 468 17.40 -10.40 11.00
CA ILE A 468 18.06 -9.48 11.92
C ILE A 468 17.21 -8.22 12.00
N SER A 469 16.77 -7.86 13.20
CA SER A 469 16.00 -6.63 13.40
C SER A 469 16.81 -5.39 13.00
N PRO A 470 16.22 -4.41 12.29
CA PRO A 470 16.90 -3.16 11.92
C PRO A 470 17.51 -2.41 13.12
N THR A 471 16.87 -2.52 14.28
CA THR A 471 17.34 -1.93 15.54
C THR A 471 18.69 -2.48 15.98
N LEU A 472 18.86 -3.82 15.92
CA LEU A 472 20.12 -4.48 16.28
C LEU A 472 21.24 -4.11 15.30
N GLY A 473 20.93 -4.07 14.00
CA GLY A 473 21.86 -3.60 12.97
C GLY A 473 22.32 -2.16 13.22
N SER A 474 21.39 -1.25 13.56
CA SER A 474 21.71 0.15 13.86
C SER A 474 22.60 0.33 15.09
N ASP A 475 22.45 -0.50 16.13
CA ASP A 475 23.30 -0.46 17.32
C ASP A 475 24.73 -0.93 17.00
N VAL A 476 24.87 -2.01 16.22
CA VAL A 476 26.16 -2.49 15.72
C VAL A 476 26.85 -1.41 14.88
N GLN A 477 26.12 -0.70 14.02
CA GLN A 477 26.66 0.43 13.25
C GLN A 477 27.17 1.54 14.18
N LYS A 478 26.36 1.98 15.15
CA LYS A 478 26.74 3.05 16.09
C LYS A 478 28.01 2.70 16.88
N LYS A 479 28.08 1.48 17.44
CA LYS A 479 29.24 1.00 18.19
C LYS A 479 30.47 0.81 17.31
N GLY A 480 30.30 0.25 16.11
CA GLY A 480 31.38 0.06 15.15
C GLY A 480 32.01 1.39 14.71
N VAL A 481 31.17 2.39 14.44
CA VAL A 481 31.62 3.74 14.13
C VAL A 481 32.36 4.40 15.30
N ALA A 482 31.82 4.31 16.52
CA ALA A 482 32.49 4.85 17.69
C ALA A 482 33.87 4.19 17.89
N ALA A 483 33.95 2.87 17.69
CA ALA A 483 35.21 2.14 17.76
C ALA A 483 36.21 2.59 16.68
N ILE A 484 35.77 2.77 15.43
CA ILE A 484 36.63 3.29 14.34
C ILE A 484 37.13 4.69 14.69
N GLY A 485 36.26 5.59 15.16
CA GLY A 485 36.66 6.94 15.55
C GLY A 485 37.70 6.96 16.68
N ILE A 486 37.49 6.15 17.72
CA ILE A 486 38.44 6.01 18.84
C ILE A 486 39.76 5.40 18.36
N ALA A 487 39.73 4.36 17.52
CA ALA A 487 40.92 3.72 16.98
C ALA A 487 41.72 4.66 16.07
N SER A 488 41.05 5.37 15.15
CA SER A 488 41.68 6.37 14.29
C SER A 488 42.35 7.48 15.11
N LEU A 489 41.67 8.00 16.13
CA LEU A 489 42.26 9.01 17.02
C LEU A 489 43.46 8.46 17.80
N ALA A 490 43.37 7.23 18.31
CA ALA A 490 44.48 6.58 19.01
C ALA A 490 45.70 6.38 18.09
N VAL A 491 45.50 6.02 16.82
CA VAL A 491 46.57 5.91 15.82
C VAL A 491 47.23 7.26 15.56
N VAL A 492 46.45 8.34 15.41
CA VAL A 492 46.98 9.69 15.23
C VAL A 492 47.83 10.12 16.43
N ILE A 493 47.32 9.92 17.65
CA ILE A 493 48.06 10.24 18.89
C ILE A 493 49.35 9.42 18.97
N PHE A 494 49.29 8.12 18.63
CA PHE A 494 50.45 7.25 18.61
C PHE A 494 51.50 7.68 17.58
N MET A 495 51.06 8.05 16.36
CA MET A 495 51.96 8.52 15.29
C MET A 495 52.67 9.81 15.67
N ILE A 496 51.94 10.79 16.23
CA ILE A 496 52.53 12.05 16.68
C ILE A 496 53.45 11.83 17.88
N GLY A 497 53.07 10.96 18.82
CA GLY A 497 53.88 10.65 20.00
C GLY A 497 55.18 9.92 19.68
N TYR A 498 55.11 8.90 18.82
CA TYR A 498 56.26 8.04 18.50
C TYR A 498 57.19 8.67 17.45
N TYR A 499 56.63 9.25 16.39
CA TYR A 499 57.40 9.79 15.25
C TYR A 499 57.58 11.32 15.27
N ARG A 500 57.00 12.01 16.26
CA ARG A 500 57.12 13.48 16.46
C ARG A 500 56.78 14.25 15.18
N PHE A 501 57.72 15.05 14.67
CA PHE A 501 57.52 15.89 13.50
C PHE A 501 57.23 15.07 12.23
N SER A 502 57.90 13.92 12.07
CA SER A 502 57.65 13.02 10.94
C SER A 502 56.28 12.35 11.04
N GLY A 503 55.73 12.20 12.25
CA GLY A 503 54.38 11.69 12.48
C GLY A 503 53.28 12.68 12.09
N ILE A 504 53.50 13.98 12.30
CA ILE A 504 52.57 15.03 11.87
C ILE A 504 52.44 15.03 10.34
N VAL A 505 53.57 14.88 9.62
CA VAL A 505 53.59 14.81 8.15
C VAL A 505 52.94 13.52 7.61
N ALA A 506 52.87 12.44 8.41
CA ALA A 506 52.22 11.20 8.00
C ALA A 506 50.70 11.20 8.21
N VAL A 507 50.18 12.10 9.07
CA VAL A 507 48.74 12.20 9.40
C VAL A 507 48.04 13.25 8.55
N VAL A 508 48.73 14.36 8.25
CA VAL A 508 48.28 15.44 7.35
C VAL A 508 48.49 15.00 5.91
#